data_AF-A0A1I8AU72-F1
#
_entry.id   AF-A0A1I8AU72-F1
#
_cell.length_a   1.000
_cell.length_b   1.000
_cell.length_c   1.000
_cell.angle_alpha   90.00
_cell.angle_beta   90.00
_cell.angle_gamma   90.00
#
_symmetry.space_group_name_H-M   'P 1'
#
loop_
_entity.id
_entity.type
_entity.pdbx_description
1 polymer ?
#
loop_
_entity_poly.entity_id
_entity_poly.type
_entity_poly.pdbx_seq_one_letter_code
_entity_poly.pdbx_strand_id
1 'polypeptide(L)'
;MDRVPYVFCDHVVTNLNNACFMKTLRGQWGTAAEEHIKRRGDFILFVIATNDRNNWIVKFVPYPGGWALSFKAFRKLRGSHIRITKVLIVYRPDKIDPTVPVALDRLVSKLLPAIRPYIAFHSLFEFQAGKCPHSEAVNAILNYFTTTCHFQGITVEHYGTQ
;
A
#
# COMPACT_ATOMS: atom_id res chain seq x y z
N MET A 1 -10.07 -22.24 26.50
CA MET A 1 -9.56 -22.29 25.10
C MET A 1 -8.08 -21.88 25.13
N ASP A 2 -7.25 -22.64 25.84
CA ASP A 2 -6.12 -22.01 26.57
C ASP A 2 -4.72 -22.31 26.04
N ARG A 3 -4.53 -22.69 24.77
CA ARG A 3 -3.18 -22.91 24.22
C ARG A 3 -3.05 -22.57 22.74
N VAL A 4 -3.48 -21.39 22.32
CA VAL A 4 -3.07 -20.89 21.00
C VAL A 4 -1.76 -20.13 21.18
N PRO A 5 -0.64 -20.53 20.55
CA PRO A 5 0.62 -19.81 20.70
C PRO A 5 0.46 -18.33 20.34
N TYR A 6 1.06 -17.44 21.14
CA TYR A 6 0.97 -16.00 20.91
C TYR A 6 1.35 -15.60 19.48
N VAL A 7 2.35 -16.25 18.89
CA VAL A 7 2.79 -16.01 17.50
C VAL A 7 1.65 -16.25 16.50
N PHE A 8 0.81 -17.24 16.73
CA PHE A 8 -0.37 -17.49 15.88
C PHE A 8 -1.42 -16.39 16.07
N CYS A 9 -1.69 -16.01 17.33
CA CYS A 9 -2.60 -14.91 17.65
C CYS A 9 -2.14 -13.60 16.97
N ASP A 10 -0.85 -13.26 17.09
CA ASP A 10 -0.23 -12.08 16.47
C ASP A 10 -0.33 -12.11 14.94
N HIS A 11 -0.05 -13.27 14.33
CA HIS A 11 -0.17 -13.43 12.88
C HIS A 11 -1.60 -13.22 12.38
N VAL A 12 -2.60 -13.80 13.04
CA VAL A 12 -4.00 -13.65 12.66
C VAL A 12 -4.47 -12.21 12.89
N VAL A 13 -4.18 -11.63 14.07
CA VAL A 13 -4.54 -10.26 14.41
C VAL A 13 -3.94 -9.25 13.43
N THR A 14 -2.70 -9.46 12.99
CA THR A 14 -2.04 -8.61 12.00
C THR A 14 -2.78 -8.56 10.67
N ASN A 15 -3.54 -9.61 10.33
CA ASN A 15 -4.34 -9.66 9.11
C ASN A 15 -5.77 -9.12 9.28
N LEU A 16 -6.30 -9.04 10.51
CA LEU A 16 -7.62 -8.47 10.77
C LEU A 16 -7.66 -6.98 10.42
N ASN A 17 -8.65 -6.56 9.63
CA ASN A 17 -8.81 -5.16 9.22
C ASN A 17 -9.78 -4.37 10.13
N ASN A 18 -10.53 -5.05 10.99
CA ASN A 18 -11.57 -4.45 11.80
C ASN A 18 -11.09 -4.14 13.23
N ALA A 19 -10.80 -2.86 13.49
CA ALA A 19 -10.37 -2.39 14.80
C ALA A 19 -11.46 -2.54 15.88
N CYS A 20 -12.74 -2.44 15.52
CA CYS A 20 -13.84 -2.65 16.47
C CYS A 20 -13.93 -4.11 16.90
N PHE A 21 -13.75 -5.05 15.96
CA PHE A 21 -13.66 -6.48 16.28
C PHE A 21 -12.43 -6.80 17.12
N MET A 22 -11.28 -6.20 16.82
CA MET A 22 -10.08 -6.38 17.64
C MET A 22 -10.28 -5.98 19.12
N LYS A 23 -11.10 -4.96 19.39
CA LYS A 23 -11.44 -4.53 20.77
C LYS A 23 -12.30 -5.53 21.55
N THR A 24 -12.97 -6.47 20.87
CA THR A 24 -13.79 -7.51 21.54
C THR A 24 -12.97 -8.75 21.90
N LEU A 25 -11.76 -8.90 21.36
CA LEU A 25 -10.86 -10.00 21.67
C LEU A 25 -10.41 -9.95 23.14
N ARG A 26 -10.16 -11.12 23.72
CA ARG A 26 -9.78 -11.33 25.13
C ARG A 26 -8.64 -12.36 25.23
N GLY A 27 -7.98 -12.43 26.39
CA GLY A 27 -6.85 -13.34 26.59
C GLY A 27 -5.68 -13.02 25.64
N GLN A 28 -4.96 -14.04 25.18
CA GLN A 28 -3.79 -13.86 24.29
C GLN A 28 -4.14 -13.17 22.96
N TRP A 29 -5.35 -13.36 22.46
CA TRP A 29 -5.87 -12.65 21.29
C TRP A 29 -6.03 -11.16 21.54
N GLY A 30 -6.53 -10.80 22.72
CA GLY A 30 -6.67 -9.41 23.16
C GLY A 30 -5.31 -8.73 23.33
N THR A 31 -4.34 -9.41 23.95
CA THR A 31 -2.97 -8.89 24.10
C THR A 31 -2.30 -8.65 22.74
N ALA A 32 -2.39 -9.62 21.82
CA ALA A 32 -1.88 -9.46 20.46
C ALA A 32 -2.60 -8.30 19.72
N ALA A 33 -3.91 -8.18 19.88
CA ALA A 33 -4.71 -7.08 19.31
C ALA A 33 -4.29 -5.70 19.83
N GLU A 34 -4.08 -5.56 21.13
CA GLU A 34 -3.61 -4.30 21.72
C GLU A 34 -2.20 -3.93 21.26
N GLU A 35 -1.28 -4.89 21.21
CA GLU A 35 0.07 -4.65 20.70
C GLU A 35 0.04 -4.27 19.23
N HIS A 36 -0.76 -4.98 18.42
CA HIS A 36 -0.96 -4.63 17.03
C HIS A 36 -1.54 -3.22 16.90
N ILE A 37 -2.62 -2.87 17.60
CA ILE A 37 -3.21 -1.52 17.55
C ILE A 37 -2.19 -0.43 17.93
N LYS A 38 -1.36 -0.67 18.96
CA LYS A 38 -0.33 0.29 19.41
C LYS A 38 0.82 0.45 18.39
N ARG A 39 1.20 -0.62 17.70
CA ARG A 39 2.33 -0.65 16.76
C ARG A 39 1.93 -0.53 15.29
N ARG A 40 0.62 -0.54 14.99
CA ARG A 40 0.08 -0.53 13.64
C ARG A 40 0.50 0.74 12.91
N GLY A 41 1.15 0.56 11.78
CA GLY A 41 1.45 1.62 10.84
C GLY A 41 0.67 1.39 9.55
N ASP A 42 -0.43 2.11 9.37
CA ASP A 42 -1.20 2.07 8.13
C ASP A 42 -0.68 3.12 7.15
N PHE A 43 -0.48 2.71 5.90
CA PHE A 43 0.04 3.54 4.83
C PHE A 43 -0.83 3.44 3.58
N ILE A 44 -0.83 4.54 2.84
CA ILE A 44 -1.29 4.61 1.46
C ILE A 44 -0.06 4.62 0.57
N LEU A 45 0.02 3.67 -0.36
CA LEU A 45 1.01 3.64 -1.42
C LEU A 45 0.54 4.54 -2.56
N PHE A 46 1.34 5.53 -2.91
CA PHE A 46 1.15 6.33 -4.12
C PHE A 46 2.18 5.91 -5.17
N VAL A 47 1.69 5.58 -6.35
CA VAL A 47 2.48 5.42 -7.58
C VAL A 47 2.05 6.51 -8.54
N ILE A 48 2.90 7.49 -8.76
CA ILE A 48 2.57 8.70 -9.50
C ILE A 48 3.29 8.68 -10.84
N ALA A 49 2.52 8.68 -11.91
CA ALA A 49 3.01 8.89 -13.26
C ALA A 49 3.38 10.36 -13.47
N THR A 50 4.54 10.59 -14.10
CA THR A 50 5.01 11.93 -14.53
C THR A 50 4.83 12.11 -16.04
N ASN A 51 5.25 13.27 -16.56
CA ASN A 51 5.29 13.52 -18.01
C ASN A 51 6.27 12.62 -18.76
N ASP A 52 7.29 12.08 -18.08
CA ASP A 52 8.23 11.13 -18.67
C ASP A 52 7.78 9.70 -18.33
N ARG A 53 7.59 8.88 -19.38
CA ARG A 53 7.19 7.46 -19.31
C ARG A 53 8.06 6.65 -18.36
N ASN A 54 9.34 7.00 -18.26
CA ASN A 54 10.29 6.27 -17.45
C ASN A 54 10.39 6.83 -16.04
N ASN A 55 9.87 8.02 -15.74
CA ASN A 55 9.99 8.61 -14.42
C ASN A 55 8.70 8.43 -13.62
N TRP A 56 8.81 7.65 -12.54
CA TRP A 56 7.70 7.34 -11.64
C TRP A 56 8.05 7.74 -10.22
N ILE A 57 7.09 8.31 -9.51
CA ILE A 57 7.28 8.69 -8.12
C ILE A 57 6.55 7.71 -7.22
N VAL A 58 7.27 7.17 -6.22
CA VAL A 58 6.74 6.21 -5.25
C VAL A 58 6.88 6.78 -3.86
N LYS A 59 5.76 6.90 -3.15
CA LYS A 59 5.75 7.38 -1.77
C LYS A 59 4.69 6.69 -0.91
N PHE A 60 4.94 6.70 0.39
CA PHE A 60 4.11 6.05 1.40
C PHE A 60 3.60 7.12 2.35
N VAL A 61 2.29 7.33 2.39
CA VAL A 61 1.67 8.34 3.26
C VAL A 61 1.04 7.63 4.45
N PRO A 62 1.43 7.95 5.71
CA PRO A 62 0.75 7.41 6.88
C PRO A 62 -0.73 7.83 6.89
N TYR A 63 -1.62 6.93 7.32
CA TYR A 63 -3.04 7.20 7.47
C TYR A 63 -3.42 7.24 8.97
N PRO A 64 -4.23 8.23 9.43
CA PRO A 64 -5.03 9.19 8.67
C PRO A 64 -4.29 10.44 8.17
N GLY A 65 -2.99 10.58 8.43
CA GLY A 65 -2.18 11.67 7.89
C GLY A 65 -0.72 11.61 8.34
N GLY A 66 0.13 12.39 7.69
CA GLY A 66 1.55 12.47 8.02
C GLY A 66 2.41 12.83 6.82
N TRP A 67 3.70 13.02 7.08
CA TRP A 67 4.67 13.28 6.03
C TRP A 67 4.89 12.04 5.18
N ALA A 68 4.87 12.22 3.86
CA ALA A 68 5.13 11.14 2.92
C ALA A 68 6.56 10.63 3.08
N LEU A 69 6.71 9.31 3.11
CA LEU A 69 8.00 8.64 3.18
C LEU A 69 8.44 8.20 1.79
N SER A 70 9.74 8.35 1.52
CA SER A 70 10.39 7.69 0.40
C SER A 70 10.46 6.18 0.63
N PHE A 71 10.66 5.39 -0.44
CA PHE A 71 10.86 3.96 -0.31
C PHE A 71 12.01 3.57 0.64
N LYS A 72 13.12 4.33 0.63
CA LYS A 72 14.26 4.09 1.54
C LYS A 72 13.87 4.32 2.99
N ALA A 73 13.09 5.36 3.28
CA ALA A 73 12.60 5.64 4.63
C ALA A 73 11.56 4.59 5.08
N PHE A 74 10.62 4.24 4.19
CA PHE A 74 9.63 3.19 4.45
C PHE A 74 10.28 1.85 4.78
N ARG A 75 11.31 1.42 4.05
CA ARG A 75 12.05 0.18 4.33
C ARG A 75 12.79 0.16 5.67
N LYS A 76 13.07 1.33 6.27
CA LYS A 76 13.68 1.39 7.60
C LYS A 76 12.66 1.18 8.71
N LEU A 77 11.37 1.33 8.41
CA LEU A 77 10.31 0.96 9.33
C LEU A 77 10.39 -0.57 9.50
N ARG A 78 10.64 -1.02 10.73
CA ARG A 78 10.70 -2.43 11.09
C ARG A 78 9.45 -2.81 11.87
N GLY A 79 8.79 -3.90 11.49
CA GLY A 79 7.66 -4.47 12.21
C GLY A 79 6.70 -5.19 11.29
N SER A 80 6.19 -6.34 11.74
CA SER A 80 5.09 -7.09 11.10
C SER A 80 3.78 -6.28 11.02
N HIS A 81 3.69 -5.19 11.78
CA HIS A 81 2.48 -4.37 11.94
C HIS A 81 2.37 -3.20 10.94
N ILE A 82 3.27 -3.13 9.95
CA ILE A 82 3.20 -2.14 8.86
C ILE A 82 2.33 -2.69 7.74
N ARG A 83 1.33 -1.91 7.32
CA ARG A 83 0.36 -2.32 6.31
C ARG A 83 0.12 -1.21 5.31
N ILE A 84 -0.02 -1.59 4.06
CA ILE A 84 -0.51 -0.74 2.99
C ILE A 84 -1.99 -1.09 2.81
N THR A 85 -2.85 -0.18 3.24
CA THR A 85 -4.31 -0.35 3.24
C THR A 85 -4.95 0.19 1.97
N LYS A 86 -4.22 1.02 1.22
CA LYS A 86 -4.67 1.56 -0.06
C LYS A 86 -3.49 1.74 -1.01
N VAL A 87 -3.70 1.35 -2.27
CA VAL A 87 -2.80 1.61 -3.39
C VAL A 87 -3.49 2.60 -4.32
N LEU A 88 -2.81 3.70 -4.63
CA LEU A 88 -3.31 4.73 -5.53
C LEU A 88 -2.32 4.93 -6.67
N ILE A 89 -2.77 4.70 -7.90
CA ILE A 89 -2.04 5.07 -9.11
C ILE A 89 -2.64 6.36 -9.65
N VAL A 90 -1.86 7.43 -9.74
CA VAL A 90 -2.33 8.75 -10.21
C VAL A 90 -1.42 9.31 -11.28
N TYR A 91 -1.98 10.13 -12.16
CA TYR A 91 -1.20 10.99 -13.04
C TYR A 91 -1.29 12.43 -12.55
N ARG A 92 -0.14 13.05 -12.24
CA ARG A 92 -0.07 14.43 -11.72
C ARG A 92 1.06 15.20 -12.43
N PRO A 93 0.85 15.63 -13.68
CA PRO A 93 1.90 16.26 -14.50
C PRO A 93 2.37 17.60 -13.93
N ASP A 94 1.48 18.36 -13.30
CA ASP A 94 1.75 19.73 -12.85
C ASP A 94 2.25 19.82 -11.40
N LYS A 95 2.38 18.69 -10.71
CA LYS A 95 2.77 18.67 -9.30
C LYS A 95 4.25 18.37 -9.17
N ILE A 96 5.03 19.37 -8.79
CA ILE A 96 6.42 19.18 -8.36
C ILE A 96 6.38 18.34 -7.07
N ASP A 97 6.95 17.15 -7.12
CA ASP A 97 7.11 16.28 -5.97
C ASP A 97 8.62 16.14 -5.69
N PRO A 98 9.08 16.41 -4.45
CA PRO A 98 10.50 16.42 -4.10
C PRO A 98 11.12 15.01 -4.07
N THR A 99 10.32 13.96 -4.25
CA THR A 99 10.80 12.58 -4.25
C THR A 99 11.55 12.28 -5.53
N VAL A 100 12.71 11.63 -5.40
CA VAL A 100 13.52 11.20 -6.55
C VAL A 100 12.72 10.23 -7.42
N PRO A 101 12.60 10.48 -8.74
CA PRO A 101 11.93 9.57 -9.66
C PRO A 101 12.62 8.21 -9.76
N VAL A 102 11.86 7.19 -10.12
CA VAL A 102 12.31 5.83 -10.32
C VAL A 102 11.95 5.40 -11.74
N ALA A 103 12.92 4.75 -12.39
CA ALA A 103 12.74 4.12 -13.68
C ALA A 103 11.61 3.05 -13.66
N LEU A 104 10.80 2.97 -14.71
CA LEU A 104 9.67 2.01 -14.81
C LEU A 104 10.12 0.55 -14.63
N ASP A 105 11.23 0.16 -15.28
CA ASP A 105 11.82 -1.17 -15.18
C ASP A 105 12.14 -1.51 -13.71
N ARG A 106 12.76 -0.59 -12.98
CA ARG A 106 13.12 -0.75 -11.57
C ARG A 106 11.90 -0.73 -10.67
N LEU A 107 10.88 0.06 -11.01
CA LEU A 107 9.61 0.06 -10.30
C LEU A 107 8.98 -1.34 -10.33
N VAL A 108 8.77 -1.89 -11.53
CA VAL A 108 8.09 -3.17 -11.73
C VAL A 108 8.93 -4.36 -11.26
N SER A 109 10.22 -4.39 -11.58
CA SER A 109 11.08 -5.56 -11.28
C SER A 109 11.58 -5.63 -9.84
N LYS A 110 11.66 -4.50 -9.13
CA LYS A 110 12.32 -4.43 -7.81
C LYS A 110 11.47 -3.79 -6.72
N LEU A 111 10.87 -2.62 -6.98
CA LEU A 111 10.15 -1.91 -5.93
C LEU A 111 8.81 -2.58 -5.61
N LEU A 112 7.97 -2.81 -6.61
CA LEU A 112 6.65 -3.41 -6.37
C LEU A 112 6.76 -4.81 -5.72
N PRO A 113 7.68 -5.71 -6.15
CA PRO A 113 7.93 -6.98 -5.45
C PRO A 113 8.35 -6.79 -3.99
N ALA A 114 9.20 -5.81 -3.70
CA ALA A 114 9.63 -5.54 -2.34
C ALA A 114 8.53 -4.92 -1.46
N ILE A 115 7.53 -4.27 -2.07
CA ILE A 115 6.40 -3.63 -1.38
C ILE A 115 5.26 -4.63 -1.15
N ARG A 116 5.10 -5.62 -2.02
CA ARG A 116 4.01 -6.62 -1.97
C ARG A 116 3.74 -7.19 -0.58
N PRO A 117 4.74 -7.61 0.22
CA PRO A 117 4.48 -8.22 1.54
C PRO A 117 3.75 -7.29 2.52
N TYR A 118 3.80 -5.98 2.29
CA TYR A 118 3.13 -4.98 3.13
C TYR A 118 1.70 -4.69 2.67
N ILE A 119 1.30 -5.12 1.47
CA ILE A 119 -0.04 -4.88 0.94
C ILE A 119 -1.04 -5.79 1.65
N ALA A 120 -1.97 -5.18 2.39
CA ALA A 120 -2.98 -5.92 3.12
C ALA A 120 -3.96 -6.62 2.18
N PHE A 121 -4.43 -7.81 2.56
CA PHE A 121 -5.39 -8.62 1.80
C PHE A 121 -6.72 -7.90 1.50
N HIS A 122 -7.10 -6.94 2.34
CA HIS A 122 -8.29 -6.09 2.16
C HIS A 122 -7.93 -4.66 1.77
N SER A 123 -6.80 -4.49 1.07
CA SER A 123 -6.43 -3.17 0.58
C SER A 123 -7.37 -2.71 -0.53
N LEU A 124 -7.56 -1.40 -0.61
CA LEU A 124 -8.28 -0.76 -1.69
C LEU A 124 -7.30 -0.42 -2.81
N PHE A 125 -7.69 -0.69 -4.05
CA PHE A 125 -6.94 -0.29 -5.22
C PHE A 125 -7.71 0.81 -5.95
N GLU A 126 -7.05 1.94 -6.20
CA GLU A 126 -7.65 3.06 -6.89
C GLU A 126 -6.74 3.54 -8.02
N PHE A 127 -7.36 3.73 -9.18
CA PHE A 127 -6.69 4.16 -10.39
C PHE A 127 -7.29 5.48 -10.88
N GLN A 128 -6.45 6.52 -10.88
CA GLN A 128 -6.75 7.90 -11.28
C GLN A 128 -5.67 8.41 -12.26
N ALA A 129 -5.33 7.61 -13.26
CA ALA A 129 -4.37 8.00 -14.29
C ALA A 129 -5.00 8.14 -15.68
N GLY A 130 -6.33 8.33 -15.78
CA GLY A 130 -7.07 8.38 -17.05
C GLY A 130 -6.59 9.42 -18.08
N LYS A 131 -5.80 10.42 -17.66
CA LYS A 131 -5.15 11.41 -18.55
C LYS A 131 -3.67 11.15 -18.82
N CYS A 132 -3.12 10.03 -18.34
CA CYS A 132 -1.71 9.71 -18.51
C CYS A 132 -1.43 9.34 -19.98
N PRO A 133 -0.47 10.00 -20.66
CA PRO A 133 -0.13 9.69 -22.05
C PRO A 133 0.58 8.34 -22.20
N HIS A 134 1.01 7.72 -21.10
CA HIS A 134 1.85 6.51 -21.08
C HIS A 134 1.05 5.24 -20.75
N SER A 135 -0.02 4.98 -21.52
CA SER A 135 -0.98 3.90 -21.27
C SER A 135 -0.33 2.52 -21.12
N GLU A 136 0.68 2.19 -21.92
CA GLU A 136 1.41 0.92 -21.82
C GLU A 136 2.14 0.75 -20.48
N ALA A 137 2.80 1.81 -20.01
CA ALA A 137 3.55 1.79 -18.75
C ALA A 137 2.61 1.67 -17.55
N VAL A 138 1.48 2.39 -17.62
CA VAL A 138 0.39 2.28 -16.67
C VAL A 138 -0.17 0.85 -16.63
N ASN A 139 -0.42 0.25 -17.80
CA ASN A 139 -0.92 -1.12 -17.90
C ASN A 139 0.05 -2.14 -17.33
N ALA A 140 1.36 -1.96 -17.49
CA ALA A 140 2.36 -2.83 -16.88
C ALA A 140 2.27 -2.82 -15.34
N ILE A 141 2.09 -1.64 -14.74
CA ILE A 141 1.93 -1.50 -13.29
C ILE A 141 0.59 -2.06 -12.83
N LEU A 142 -0.50 -1.79 -13.56
CA LEU A 142 -1.81 -2.35 -13.28
C LEU A 142 -1.77 -3.87 -13.29
N ASN A 143 -1.20 -4.46 -14.35
CA ASN A 143 -1.04 -5.90 -14.49
C ASN A 143 -0.25 -6.49 -13.34
N TYR A 144 0.81 -5.84 -12.87
CA TYR A 144 1.53 -6.30 -11.67
C TYR A 144 0.57 -6.40 -10.47
N PHE A 145 -0.18 -5.34 -10.16
CA PHE A 145 -1.04 -5.32 -8.98
C PHE A 145 -2.21 -6.31 -9.10
N THR A 146 -2.88 -6.36 -10.25
CA THR A 146 -4.05 -7.24 -10.45
C THR A 146 -3.68 -8.73 -10.51
N THR A 147 -2.46 -9.07 -10.91
CA THR A 147 -2.00 -10.47 -10.96
C THR A 147 -1.31 -10.94 -9.68
N THR A 148 -0.72 -10.03 -8.90
CA THR A 148 0.09 -10.41 -7.72
C THR A 148 -0.54 -10.07 -6.38
N CYS A 149 -1.55 -9.21 -6.35
CA CYS A 149 -2.20 -8.76 -5.12
C CYS A 149 -3.70 -9.08 -5.13
N HIS A 150 -4.24 -9.38 -3.95
CA HIS A 150 -5.67 -9.49 -3.73
C HIS A 150 -6.16 -8.18 -3.12
N PHE A 151 -7.10 -7.52 -3.80
CA PHE A 151 -7.73 -6.28 -3.34
C PHE A 151 -9.19 -6.53 -2.99
N GLN A 152 -9.68 -5.83 -1.97
CA GLN A 152 -11.10 -5.89 -1.61
C GLN A 152 -11.98 -5.18 -2.63
N GLY A 153 -11.44 -4.16 -3.30
CA GLY A 153 -12.13 -3.39 -4.31
C GLY A 153 -11.15 -2.71 -5.24
N ILE A 154 -11.55 -2.60 -6.51
CA ILE A 154 -10.82 -1.90 -7.56
C ILE A 154 -11.72 -0.78 -8.04
N THR A 155 -11.30 0.46 -7.81
CA THR A 155 -11.95 1.65 -8.34
C THR A 155 -11.10 2.21 -9.48
N VAL A 156 -11.72 2.41 -10.63
CA VAL A 156 -11.05 2.95 -11.82
C VAL A 156 -11.79 4.21 -12.23
N GLU A 157 -11.19 5.36 -11.95
CA GLU A 157 -11.72 6.65 -12.39
C GLU A 157 -11.11 7.00 -13.75
N HIS A 158 -11.90 6.78 -14.81
CA HIS A 158 -11.56 7.24 -16.14
C HIS A 158 -11.92 8.73 -16.26
N TYR A 159 -10.91 9.59 -16.18
CA TYR A 159 -11.02 10.97 -16.63
C TYR A 159 -10.70 11.03 -18.13
N GLY A 160 -11.58 10.44 -18.96
CA GLY A 160 -11.57 10.60 -20.41
C GLY A 160 -12.65 11.61 -20.80
N THR A 161 -12.24 12.69 -21.46
CA THR A 161 -13.12 13.60 -22.20
C THR A 161 -13.88 12.82 -23.28
N GLN A 162 -15.18 13.08 -23.39
CA GLN A 162 -15.94 12.89 -24.64
C GLN A 162 -15.29 13.67 -25.78
#